data_AF-A0A650GFE0-F1
#
_entry.id   AF-A0A650GFE0-F1
#
_cell.length_a   1.000
_cell.length_b   1.000
_cell.length_c   1.000
_cell.angle_alpha   90.00
_cell.angle_beta   90.00
_cell.angle_gamma   90.00
#
_symmetry.space_group_name_H-M   'P 1'
#
loop_
_entity.id
_entity.type
_entity.pdbx_description
1 polymer ?
#
loop_
_entity_poly.entity_id
_entity_poly.type
_entity_poly.pdbx_seq_one_letter_code
_entity_poly.pdbx_strand_id
1 'polypeptide(L)'
;MGPEVPSSTGLGDDPISMIIGLVLLVLFIPVLITALLVAVELLLLLLLVPFVVLGRVLLGRQWRVEVREGWTPVWDTEAGDWARSGRAISEIAQVLQQGRAPWPSPPPQPPTTVPTR
;
A
#
# COMPACT_ATOMS: atom_id res chain seq x y z
N MET A 1 19.27 -11.42 51.47
CA MET A 1 19.87 -10.61 50.39
C MET A 1 18.96 -10.70 49.19
N GLY A 2 18.07 -9.72 49.02
CA GLY A 2 17.26 -9.62 47.81
C GLY A 2 18.10 -9.01 46.69
N PRO A 3 17.83 -9.34 45.41
CA PRO A 3 18.54 -8.74 44.29
C PRO A 3 18.25 -7.24 44.22
N GLU A 4 19.30 -6.42 44.23
CA GLU A 4 19.19 -4.99 43.96
C GLU A 4 18.77 -4.81 42.50
N VAL A 5 17.55 -4.31 42.31
CA VAL A 5 17.04 -3.97 40.98
C VAL A 5 17.72 -2.66 40.58
N PRO A 6 18.44 -2.57 39.45
CA PRO A 6 19.00 -1.31 38.98
C PRO A 6 17.84 -0.35 38.69
N SER A 7 17.67 0.63 39.57
CA SER A 7 16.72 1.72 39.39
C SER A 7 17.13 2.51 38.14
N SER A 8 16.20 2.58 37.20
CA SER A 8 16.34 3.26 35.91
C SER A 8 16.98 4.64 36.05
N THR A 9 17.97 4.91 35.19
CA THR A 9 18.64 6.19 34.95
C THR A 9 17.69 7.38 35.08
N GLY A 10 17.80 8.10 36.20
CA GLY A 10 17.01 9.31 36.49
C GLY A 10 17.43 10.47 35.62
N LEU A 11 16.78 10.64 34.47
CA LEU A 11 16.85 11.87 33.68
C LEU A 11 16.15 13.00 34.44
N GLY A 12 16.81 13.59 35.43
CA GLY A 12 16.27 14.71 36.22
C GLY A 12 16.82 14.89 37.63
N ASP A 13 17.64 13.96 38.15
CA ASP A 13 18.15 14.05 39.53
C ASP A 13 19.26 15.09 39.70
N ASP A 14 19.92 15.49 38.62
CA ASP A 14 20.96 16.52 38.63
C ASP A 14 20.71 17.60 37.54
N PRO A 15 21.16 18.85 37.76
CA PRO A 15 20.93 19.95 36.84
C PRO A 15 21.44 19.70 35.41
N ILE A 16 22.49 18.88 35.26
CA ILE A 16 23.11 18.59 33.97
C ILE A 16 22.20 17.64 33.19
N SER A 17 21.71 16.58 33.83
CA SER A 17 20.73 15.65 33.27
C SER A 17 19.44 16.35 32.82
N MET A 18 18.96 17.33 33.60
CA MET A 18 17.83 18.17 33.21
C MET A 18 18.10 18.98 31.93
N ILE A 19 19.27 19.61 31.81
CA ILE A 19 19.65 20.39 30.60
C ILE A 19 19.75 19.47 29.39
N ILE A 20 20.36 18.29 29.55
CA ILE A 20 20.46 17.29 28.47
C ILE A 20 19.06 16.86 28.02
N GLY A 21 18.16 16.55 28.97
CA GLY A 21 16.78 16.21 28.67
C GLY A 21 16.04 17.31 27.92
N LEU A 22 16.21 18.57 28.32
CA LEU A 22 15.60 19.73 27.65
C LEU A 22 16.14 19.92 26.23
N VAL A 23 17.46 19.83 26.05
CA VAL A 23 18.07 19.95 24.72
C VAL A 23 17.58 18.82 23.81
N LEU A 24 17.57 17.58 24.30
CA LEU A 24 17.02 16.45 23.55
C LEU A 24 15.55 16.68 23.21
N LEU A 25 14.72 17.11 24.17
CA LEU A 25 13.32 17.41 23.91
C LEU A 25 13.17 18.45 22.79
N VAL A 26 13.89 19.55 22.84
CA VAL A 26 13.87 20.60 21.81
C VAL A 26 14.29 20.05 20.44
N LEU A 27 15.32 19.19 20.40
CA LEU A 27 15.75 18.52 19.17
C LEU A 27 14.70 17.53 18.64
N PHE A 28 13.93 16.88 19.52
CA PHE A 28 12.89 15.93 19.15
C PHE A 28 11.55 16.59 18.79
N ILE A 29 11.25 17.80 19.25
CA ILE A 29 10.03 18.55 18.89
C ILE A 29 9.71 18.50 17.39
N PRO A 30 10.61 18.81 16.44
CA PRO A 30 10.29 18.75 15.01
C PRO A 30 9.91 17.35 14.54
N VAL A 31 10.53 16.30 15.10
CA VAL A 31 10.19 14.91 14.81
C VAL A 31 8.80 14.59 15.34
N LEU A 32 8.49 15.00 16.57
CA LEU A 32 7.18 14.79 17.20
C LEU A 32 6.06 15.52 16.45
N ILE A 33 6.29 16.76 16.03
CA ILE A 33 5.34 17.53 15.22
C ILE A 33 5.10 16.82 13.88
N THR A 34 6.17 16.41 13.20
CA THR A 34 6.05 15.69 11.91
C THR A 34 5.30 14.38 12.08
N ALA A 35 5.62 13.59 13.11
CA ALA A 35 4.94 12.34 13.42
C ALA A 35 3.46 12.56 13.71
N LEU A 36 3.11 13.62 14.45
CA LEU A 36 1.72 13.98 14.72
C LEU A 36 0.97 14.35 13.43
N LEU A 37 1.57 15.16 12.55
CA LEU A 37 0.96 15.52 11.27
C LEU A 37 0.70 14.30 10.40
N VAL A 38 1.68 13.39 10.31
CA VAL A 38 1.53 12.12 9.57
C VAL A 38 0.43 11.26 10.18
N ALA A 39 0.38 11.15 11.51
CA ALA A 39 -0.67 10.39 12.19
C ALA A 39 -2.07 10.95 11.91
N VAL A 40 -2.20 12.29 11.89
CA VAL A 40 -3.45 12.97 11.53
C VAL A 40 -3.80 12.71 10.06
N GLU A 41 -2.85 12.81 9.14
CA GLU A 41 -3.07 12.52 7.71
C GLU A 41 -3.55 11.08 7.52
N LEU A 42 -2.90 10.10 8.16
CA LEU A 42 -3.33 8.70 8.09
C LEU A 42 -4.71 8.48 8.69
N LEU A 43 -5.03 9.17 9.79
CA LEU A 43 -6.36 9.13 10.39
C LEU A 43 -7.43 9.72 9.45
N LEU A 44 -7.13 10.84 8.79
CA LEU A 44 -8.00 11.46 7.80
C LEU A 44 -8.20 10.56 6.59
N LEU A 45 -7.14 9.94 6.06
CA LEU A 45 -7.24 8.96 4.97
C LEU A 45 -8.07 7.75 5.39
N LEU A 46 -7.85 7.22 6.60
CA LEU A 46 -8.62 6.11 7.14
C LEU A 46 -10.12 6.47 7.25
N LEU A 47 -10.44 7.70 7.67
CA LEU A 47 -11.81 8.21 7.69
C LEU A 47 -12.35 8.46 6.28
N LEU A 48 -11.53 8.92 5.34
CA LEU A 48 -11.96 9.28 3.98
C LEU A 48 -12.25 8.06 3.11
N VAL A 49 -11.44 7.01 3.22
CA VAL A 49 -11.57 5.75 2.46
C VAL A 49 -12.99 5.19 2.46
N PRO A 50 -13.70 4.99 3.60
CA PRO A 50 -15.06 4.45 3.57
C PRO A 50 -16.05 5.34 2.81
N PHE A 51 -15.92 6.67 2.87
CA PHE A 51 -16.79 7.57 2.08
C PHE A 51 -16.50 7.48 0.58
N VAL A 52 -15.22 7.39 0.20
CA VAL A 52 -14.82 7.23 -1.21
C VAL A 52 -15.29 5.88 -1.75
N VAL A 53 -15.11 4.81 -0.97
CA VAL A 53 -15.58 3.46 -1.32
C VAL A 53 -17.10 3.46 -1.46
N LEU A 54 -17.82 4.04 -0.49
CA LEU A 54 -19.28 4.12 -0.54
C LEU A 54 -19.76 4.92 -1.74
N GLY A 55 -19.16 6.09 -2.00
CA GLY A 55 -19.47 6.90 -3.19
C GLY A 55 -19.18 6.15 -4.49
N ARG A 56 -18.08 5.39 -4.55
CA ARG A 56 -17.74 4.55 -5.71
C ARG A 56 -18.78 3.46 -5.95
N VAL A 57 -19.27 2.82 -4.89
CA VAL A 57 -20.34 1.80 -4.96
C VAL A 57 -21.66 2.42 -5.39
N LEU A 58 -22.06 3.56 -4.81
CA LEU A 58 -23.31 4.26 -5.16
C LEU A 58 -23.32 4.78 -6.60
N LEU A 59 -22.17 5.18 -7.14
CA LEU A 59 -22.02 5.62 -8.52
C LEU A 59 -21.87 4.46 -9.53
N GLY A 60 -21.96 3.19 -9.08
CA GLY A 60 -21.92 2.01 -9.95
C GLY A 60 -20.60 1.80 -10.68
N ARG A 61 -19.49 2.38 -10.17
CA ARG A 61 -18.18 2.24 -10.81
C ARG A 61 -17.62 0.83 -10.60
N GLN A 62 -17.51 0.08 -11.70
CA GLN A 62 -16.97 -1.28 -11.66
C GLN A 62 -15.48 -1.29 -11.27
N TRP A 63 -15.07 -2.37 -10.60
CA TRP A 63 -13.69 -2.69 -10.32
C TRP A 63 -13.10 -3.40 -11.53
N ARG A 64 -11.93 -2.96 -12.01
CA ARG A 64 -11.20 -3.65 -13.09
C ARG A 64 -10.19 -4.62 -12.49
N VAL A 65 -10.03 -5.77 -13.14
CA VAL A 65 -8.97 -6.73 -12.87
C VAL A 65 -7.97 -6.63 -14.00
N GLU A 66 -6.71 -6.37 -13.67
CA GLU A 66 -5.60 -6.26 -14.60
C GLU A 66 -4.67 -7.47 -14.42
N VAL A 67 -4.34 -8.13 -15.52
CA VAL A 67 -3.37 -9.21 -15.57
C VAL A 67 -2.06 -8.66 -16.10
N ARG A 68 -0.98 -8.90 -15.35
CA ARG A 68 0.36 -8.37 -15.64
C ARG A 68 1.36 -9.51 -15.69
N GLU A 69 2.31 -9.41 -16.62
CA GLU A 69 3.48 -10.26 -16.69
C GLU A 69 4.69 -9.42 -16.31
N GLY A 70 5.22 -9.65 -15.10
CA GLY A 70 6.19 -8.74 -14.49
C GLY A 70 5.58 -7.34 -14.25
N TRP A 71 6.08 -6.35 -14.97
CA TRP A 71 5.59 -4.96 -14.92
C TRP A 71 4.71 -4.58 -16.11
N THR A 72 4.55 -5.47 -17.08
CA THR A 72 3.85 -5.18 -18.32
C THR A 72 2.38 -5.61 -18.21
N PRO A 73 1.41 -4.69 -18.39
CA PRO A 73 0.00 -5.06 -18.49
C PRO A 73 -0.22 -5.89 -19.75
N VAL A 74 -0.82 -7.06 -19.59
CA VAL A 74 -1.11 -8.00 -20.70
C VAL A 74 -2.59 -7.97 -21.07
N TRP A 75 -3.46 -7.86 -20.08
CA TRP A 75 -4.91 -7.87 -20.30
C TRP A 75 -5.65 -7.24 -19.13
N ASP A 76 -6.86 -6.73 -19.37
CA ASP A 76 -7.72 -6.20 -18.33
C ASP A 76 -9.20 -6.49 -18.60
N THR A 77 -9.99 -6.57 -17.52
CA THR A 77 -11.43 -6.83 -17.62
C THR A 77 -12.21 -6.14 -16.51
N GLU A 78 -13.46 -5.77 -16.77
CA GLU A 78 -14.37 -5.26 -15.75
C GLU A 78 -14.94 -6.42 -14.93
N ALA A 79 -14.71 -6.40 -13.62
CA ALA A 79 -15.13 -7.46 -12.71
C ALA A 79 -16.34 -7.08 -11.83
N GLY A 80 -16.97 -5.92 -12.08
CA GLY A 80 -18.15 -5.48 -11.33
C GLY A 80 -17.82 -5.09 -9.90
N ASP A 81 -18.52 -5.68 -8.92
CA ASP A 81 -18.37 -5.36 -7.49
C ASP A 81 -17.14 -6.01 -6.85
N TRP A 82 -16.76 -5.53 -5.66
CA TRP A 82 -15.59 -6.01 -4.91
C TRP A 82 -15.58 -7.53 -4.66
N ALA A 83 -16.72 -8.11 -4.26
CA ALA A 83 -16.81 -9.55 -4.05
C ALA A 83 -16.67 -10.35 -5.36
N ARG A 84 -17.04 -9.73 -6.50
CA ARG A 84 -16.98 -10.34 -7.82
C ARG A 84 -15.58 -10.21 -8.42
N SER A 85 -14.85 -9.13 -8.14
CA SER A 85 -13.44 -8.99 -8.50
C SER A 85 -12.55 -10.03 -7.80
N GLY A 86 -12.77 -10.32 -6.52
CA GLY A 86 -12.03 -11.36 -5.80
C GLY A 86 -12.20 -12.77 -6.42
N ARG A 87 -13.44 -13.11 -6.82
CA ARG A 87 -13.72 -14.37 -7.53
C ARG A 87 -13.09 -14.39 -8.92
N ALA A 88 -13.22 -13.31 -9.68
CA ALA A 88 -12.62 -13.19 -11.01
C ALA A 88 -11.09 -13.37 -10.97
N ILE A 89 -10.41 -12.77 -9.98
CA ILE A 89 -8.95 -12.95 -9.81
C ILE A 89 -8.59 -14.42 -9.57
N SER A 90 -9.35 -15.11 -8.72
CA SER A 90 -9.10 -16.52 -8.39
C SER A 90 -9.36 -17.44 -9.59
N GLU A 91 -10.43 -17.19 -10.35
CA GLU A 91 -10.75 -17.91 -11.59
C GLU A 91 -9.66 -17.69 -12.66
N ILE A 92 -9.27 -16.43 -12.90
CA ILE A 92 -8.20 -16.08 -13.84
C ILE A 92 -6.88 -16.73 -13.43
N ALA A 93 -6.53 -16.68 -12.14
CA ALA A 93 -5.31 -17.31 -11.63
C ALA A 93 -5.29 -18.84 -11.85
N GLN A 94 -6.42 -19.52 -11.63
CA GLN A 94 -6.52 -20.96 -11.91
C GLN A 94 -6.34 -21.28 -13.40
N VAL A 95 -6.93 -20.49 -14.30
CA VAL A 95 -6.77 -20.67 -15.75
C VAL A 95 -5.30 -20.49 -16.16
N LEU A 96 -4.64 -19.46 -15.63
CA LEU A 96 -3.22 -19.19 -15.88
C LEU A 96 -2.30 -20.29 -15.35
N GLN A 97 -2.57 -20.83 -14.15
CA GLN A 97 -1.82 -21.96 -13.58
C GLN A 97 -1.91 -23.22 -14.43
N GLN A 98 -2.99 -23.39 -15.18
CA GLN A 98 -3.18 -24.50 -16.12
C GLN A 98 -2.48 -24.24 -17.48
N GLY A 99 -1.69 -23.16 -17.61
CA GLY A 99 -1.01 -22.78 -18.83
C GLY A 99 -1.96 -22.24 -19.92
N ARG A 100 -3.19 -21.85 -19.55
CA ARG A 100 -4.17 -21.29 -20.48
C ARG A 100 -4.28 -19.78 -20.26
N ALA A 101 -4.36 -19.01 -21.34
CA ALA A 101 -4.71 -17.60 -21.28
C ALA A 101 -6.25 -17.47 -21.39
N PRO A 102 -6.93 -16.79 -20.45
CA PRO A 102 -8.36 -16.52 -20.55
C PRO A 102 -8.70 -15.48 -21.62
N TRP A 103 -7.72 -14.74 -22.15
CA TRP A 103 -7.90 -13.78 -23.24
C TRP A 103 -7.51 -14.39 -24.59
N PRO A 104 -8.16 -13.96 -25.70
CA PRO A 104 -7.72 -14.32 -27.04
C PRO A 104 -6.29 -13.83 -27.29
N SER A 105 -5.42 -14.67 -27.85
CA SER A 105 -4.11 -14.25 -28.34
C SER A 105 -4.30 -13.10 -29.35
N PRO A 106 -3.51 -12.02 -29.31
CA PRO A 106 -3.49 -11.06 -30.40
C PRO A 106 -3.26 -11.81 -31.72
N PRO A 107 -3.95 -11.43 -32.82
CA PRO A 107 -3.74 -12.08 -34.11
C PRO A 107 -2.24 -12.05 -34.47
N PRO A 108 -1.69 -13.11 -35.11
CA PRO A 108 -0.30 -13.15 -35.51
C PRO A 108 0.07 -11.85 -36.23
N GLN A 109 1.05 -11.12 -35.72
CA GLN A 109 1.53 -9.94 -36.42
C GLN A 109 2.07 -10.41 -37.78
N PRO A 110 1.65 -9.80 -38.90
CA PRO A 110 2.19 -10.14 -40.21
C PRO A 110 3.72 -10.00 -40.15
N PRO A 111 4.49 -10.89 -40.82
CA PRO A 111 5.93 -10.86 -40.76
C PRO A 111 6.41 -9.46 -41.13
N THR A 112 7.14 -8.82 -40.21
CA THR A 112 7.80 -7.54 -40.47
C THR A 112 8.68 -7.72 -41.69
N THR A 113 8.22 -7.24 -42.85
CA THR A 113 9.07 -7.14 -44.03
C THR A 113 10.15 -6.13 -43.70
N VAL A 114 11.30 -6.63 -43.24
CA VAL A 114 12.53 -5.85 -43.12
C VAL A 114 12.81 -5.29 -44.52
N PRO A 115 12.80 -3.96 -44.73
CA PRO A 115 13.10 -3.41 -46.03
C PRO A 115 14.56 -3.71 -46.35
N THR A 116 14.78 -4.60 -47.33
CA THR A 116 16.09 -4.85 -47.92
C THR A 116 16.55 -3.55 -48.60
N ARG A 117 17.65 -2.99 -48.12
CA ARG A 117 18.32 -1.83 -48.72
C ARG A 117 19.29 -2.27 -49.79
#